data_AF-A0A9E4GJW9-F1
#
_entry.id   AF-A0A9E4GJW9-F1
#
_cell.length_a   1.000
_cell.length_b   1.000
_cell.length_c   1.000
_cell.angle_alpha   90.00
_cell.angle_beta   90.00
_cell.angle_gamma   90.00
#
_symmetry.space_group_name_H-M   'P 1'
#
loop_
_entity.id
_entity.type
_entity.pdbx_description
1 polymer ?
#
loop_
_entity_poly.entity_id
_entity_poly.type
_entity_poly.pdbx_seq_one_letter_code
_entity_poly.pdbx_strand_id
1 'polypeptide(L)'
;LSTALAGVECAYYLIHSMARGTGFHELDIEAARLFGRAARHAGVRRIVYVGGLGDPRADLSQHLRSRQETGHALRESGVPVTEFRAAVIVGAGSISFELIRYLVERLPVMICPRWVYSRVQPIAVTDLLDYLVAALTSTECADKVIQVGGKDVTTYRGMMLGYATARGLTRWLLPVPVLTPHLSSYWVHWVTPIPAKVSAPLIEGLRNEVVVTDSLAQRLFPHIQPQDYASALARVVAELDAGQIETAWSDAHNPSPARDEFSCLESRQGLILERRRQQVAAPASAVYRVLTGIGGQRGWYYANWAWRIRGIADRLLGGVGLRRGRRHPDELRVGDALDFWRVEALEADHLVRLRAEMKLPGRAWLQFEVRDTEAGTSQLEQTAAFLPKGLGGLAYWYGLYPVHARIFDGLVREIARRSCLDQF
;
A
#
# COMPACT_ATOMS: atom_id res chain seq x y z
N LEU A 1 -14.45 -21.45 -11.27
CA LEU A 1 -13.88 -22.04 -10.03
C LEU A 1 -13.36 -23.46 -10.26
N SER A 2 -14.16 -24.38 -10.83
CA SER A 2 -13.75 -25.78 -11.02
C SER A 2 -12.41 -25.95 -11.77
N THR A 3 -12.18 -25.22 -12.86
CA THR A 3 -10.90 -25.25 -13.59
C THR A 3 -9.72 -24.74 -12.75
N ALA A 4 -9.94 -23.70 -11.93
CA ALA A 4 -8.90 -23.11 -11.09
C ALA A 4 -8.53 -23.98 -9.87
N LEU A 5 -9.43 -24.88 -9.47
CA LEU A 5 -9.24 -25.79 -8.32
C LEU A 5 -8.80 -27.20 -8.75
N ALA A 6 -8.68 -27.47 -10.05
CA ALA A 6 -8.24 -28.76 -10.54
C ALA A 6 -6.79 -29.05 -10.09
N GLY A 7 -6.59 -30.18 -9.41
CA GLY A 7 -5.28 -30.58 -8.88
C GLY A 7 -4.82 -29.81 -7.64
N VAL A 8 -5.67 -28.98 -7.04
CA VAL A 8 -5.32 -28.19 -5.84
C VAL A 8 -5.60 -29.00 -4.57
N GLU A 9 -4.57 -29.20 -3.75
CA GLU A 9 -4.71 -29.91 -2.47
C GLU A 9 -5.17 -28.99 -1.33
N CYS A 10 -4.66 -27.76 -1.28
CA CYS A 10 -4.97 -26.75 -0.27
C CYS A 10 -5.28 -25.42 -0.94
N ALA A 11 -6.37 -24.77 -0.54
CA ALA A 11 -6.80 -23.50 -1.13
C ALA A 11 -6.94 -22.40 -0.07
N TYR A 12 -6.38 -21.23 -0.33
CA TYR A 12 -6.53 -20.06 0.52
C TYR A 12 -7.74 -19.24 0.11
N TYR A 13 -8.61 -18.92 1.06
CA TYR A 13 -9.73 -18.01 0.87
C TYR A 13 -9.40 -16.69 1.58
N LEU A 14 -9.08 -15.64 0.81
CA LEU A 14 -8.73 -14.31 1.33
C LEU A 14 -9.69 -13.22 0.83
N ILE A 15 -10.84 -13.62 0.27
CA ILE A 15 -11.82 -12.71 -0.30
C ILE A 15 -12.64 -12.05 0.81
N HIS A 16 -12.93 -10.76 0.60
CA HIS A 16 -13.86 -10.00 1.43
C HIS A 16 -14.55 -8.89 0.63
N SER A 17 -15.87 -8.80 0.75
CA SER A 17 -16.73 -7.97 -0.09
C SER A 17 -17.04 -6.59 0.47
N MET A 18 -16.36 -6.16 1.54
CA MET A 18 -16.58 -4.85 2.21
C MET A 18 -16.64 -3.65 1.25
N ALA A 19 -15.86 -3.69 0.16
CA ALA A 19 -15.84 -2.66 -0.87
C ALA A 19 -17.21 -2.42 -1.55
N ARG A 20 -18.08 -3.43 -1.57
CA ARG A 20 -19.43 -3.34 -2.17
C ARG A 20 -20.40 -2.51 -1.34
N GLY A 21 -20.10 -2.26 -0.06
CA GLY A 21 -20.94 -1.48 0.84
C GLY A 21 -22.04 -2.32 1.48
N THR A 22 -23.28 -1.82 1.50
CA THR A 22 -24.42 -2.49 2.14
C THR A 22 -24.64 -3.90 1.58
N GLY A 23 -24.89 -4.89 2.45
CA GLY A 23 -25.08 -6.28 2.05
C GLY A 23 -23.80 -7.09 1.84
N PHE A 24 -22.61 -6.53 2.14
CA PHE A 24 -21.33 -7.26 1.98
C PHE A 24 -21.30 -8.61 2.72
N HIS A 25 -21.97 -8.71 3.86
CA HIS A 25 -22.02 -9.93 4.68
C HIS A 25 -22.76 -11.09 3.98
N GLU A 26 -23.87 -10.81 3.30
CA GLU A 26 -24.60 -11.81 2.51
C GLU A 26 -23.75 -12.31 1.33
N LEU A 27 -23.06 -11.39 0.65
CA LEU A 27 -22.16 -11.71 -0.45
C LEU A 27 -20.96 -12.56 0.01
N ASP A 28 -20.38 -12.25 1.17
CA ASP A 28 -19.28 -13.04 1.72
C ASP A 28 -19.72 -14.46 2.07
N ILE A 29 -20.89 -14.61 2.68
CA ILE A 29 -21.46 -15.93 3.00
C ILE A 29 -21.77 -16.71 1.72
N GLU A 30 -22.41 -16.09 0.73
CA GLU A 30 -22.73 -16.73 -0.55
C GLU A 30 -21.45 -17.16 -1.29
N ALA A 31 -20.46 -16.28 -1.38
CA ALA A 31 -19.18 -16.55 -2.02
C ALA A 31 -18.42 -17.66 -1.30
N ALA A 32 -18.41 -17.67 0.03
CA ALA A 32 -17.82 -18.74 0.84
C ALA A 32 -18.48 -20.09 0.58
N ARG A 33 -19.82 -20.14 0.56
CA ARG A 33 -20.57 -21.36 0.26
C ARG A 33 -20.30 -21.87 -1.15
N LEU A 34 -20.29 -20.99 -2.14
CA LEU A 34 -19.97 -21.34 -3.54
C LEU A 34 -18.56 -21.89 -3.67
N PHE A 35 -17.59 -21.23 -3.02
CA PHE A 35 -16.20 -21.68 -3.00
C PHE A 35 -16.05 -23.03 -2.30
N GLY A 36 -16.64 -23.21 -1.12
CA GLY A 36 -16.60 -24.46 -0.37
C GLY A 36 -17.18 -25.63 -1.16
N ARG A 37 -18.34 -25.44 -1.82
CA ARG A 37 -18.93 -26.46 -2.71
C ARG A 37 -18.02 -26.80 -3.89
N ALA A 38 -17.42 -25.80 -4.53
CA ALA A 38 -16.50 -26.01 -5.64
C ALA A 38 -15.22 -26.73 -5.20
N ALA A 39 -14.66 -26.36 -4.05
CA ALA A 39 -13.49 -26.98 -3.44
C ALA A 39 -13.75 -28.47 -3.12
N ARG A 40 -14.91 -28.77 -2.51
CA ARG A 40 -15.35 -30.13 -2.26
C ARG A 40 -15.44 -30.95 -3.54
N HIS A 41 -16.07 -30.41 -4.57
CA HIS A 41 -16.24 -31.10 -5.85
C HIS A 41 -14.91 -31.36 -6.57
N ALA A 42 -13.95 -30.43 -6.46
CA ALA A 42 -12.62 -30.57 -7.03
C ALA A 42 -11.67 -31.47 -6.22
N GLY A 43 -12.10 -31.97 -5.04
CA GLY A 43 -11.29 -32.82 -4.18
C GLY A 43 -10.25 -32.07 -3.35
N VAL A 44 -10.41 -30.76 -3.16
CA VAL A 44 -9.55 -29.97 -2.27
C VAL A 44 -9.61 -30.54 -0.86
N ARG A 45 -8.44 -30.79 -0.27
CA ARG A 45 -8.30 -31.46 1.03
C ARG A 45 -8.37 -30.48 2.21
N ARG A 46 -8.07 -29.21 1.97
CA ARG A 46 -8.07 -28.18 3.02
C ARG A 46 -8.36 -26.79 2.45
N ILE A 47 -9.10 -26.01 3.23
CA ILE A 47 -9.25 -24.58 3.02
C ILE A 47 -8.54 -23.84 4.16
N VAL A 48 -7.73 -22.84 3.83
CA VAL A 48 -7.14 -21.92 4.81
C VAL A 48 -7.83 -20.57 4.68
N TYR A 49 -8.37 -20.06 5.78
CA TYR A 49 -9.13 -18.81 5.82
C TYR A 49 -8.52 -17.86 6.84
N VAL A 50 -8.34 -16.60 6.47
CA VAL A 50 -8.07 -15.53 7.44
C VAL A 50 -9.41 -14.88 7.76
N GLY A 51 -9.84 -14.95 9.02
CA GLY A 51 -11.07 -14.36 9.54
C GLY A 51 -10.84 -13.04 10.25
N GLY A 52 -11.70 -12.70 11.21
CA GLY A 52 -11.57 -11.54 12.09
C GLY A 52 -11.61 -11.98 13.55
N LEU A 53 -10.63 -11.52 14.34
CA LEU A 53 -10.62 -11.75 15.79
C LEU A 53 -11.75 -10.96 16.47
N GLY A 54 -12.37 -11.56 17.47
CA GLY A 54 -13.42 -10.95 18.28
C GLY A 54 -14.11 -12.01 19.14
N ASP A 55 -14.49 -11.63 20.36
CA ASP A 55 -15.21 -12.53 21.26
C ASP A 55 -16.62 -12.82 20.71
N PRO A 56 -16.96 -14.07 20.35
CA PRO A 56 -18.29 -14.42 19.86
C PRO A 56 -19.40 -14.21 20.91
N ARG A 57 -19.03 -14.07 22.20
CA ARG A 57 -19.97 -13.79 23.29
C ARG A 57 -20.27 -12.29 23.45
N ALA A 58 -19.46 -11.43 22.83
CA ALA A 58 -19.67 -9.99 22.86
C ALA A 58 -20.64 -9.54 21.75
N ASP A 59 -21.11 -8.30 21.85
CA ASP A 59 -21.84 -7.66 20.77
C ASP A 59 -20.88 -7.27 19.62
N LEU A 60 -20.61 -8.24 18.75
CA LEU A 60 -19.73 -8.07 17.59
C LEU A 60 -20.36 -7.13 16.56
N SER A 61 -19.53 -6.21 16.04
CA SER A 61 -19.88 -5.42 14.86
C SER A 61 -20.27 -6.32 13.68
N GLN A 62 -21.10 -5.80 12.78
CA GLN A 62 -21.52 -6.53 11.58
C GLN A 62 -20.33 -7.02 10.75
N HIS A 63 -19.25 -6.23 10.69
CA HIS A 63 -18.01 -6.61 10.04
C HIS A 63 -17.37 -7.84 10.70
N LEU A 64 -17.11 -7.83 12.01
CA LEU A 64 -16.46 -8.96 12.69
C LEU A 64 -17.34 -10.22 12.67
N ARG A 65 -18.66 -10.03 12.82
CA ARG A 65 -19.64 -11.12 12.71
C ARG A 65 -19.60 -11.79 11.34
N SER A 66 -19.68 -10.99 10.27
CA SER A 66 -19.60 -11.48 8.88
C SER A 66 -18.34 -12.31 8.63
N ARG A 67 -17.19 -11.90 9.20
CA ARG A 67 -15.92 -12.63 9.07
C ARG A 67 -16.00 -14.00 9.75
N GLN A 68 -16.63 -14.11 10.91
CA GLN A 68 -16.82 -15.41 11.58
C GLN A 68 -17.84 -16.28 10.84
N GLU A 69 -18.94 -15.69 10.35
CA GLU A 69 -19.96 -16.37 9.55
C GLU A 69 -19.40 -16.91 8.23
N THR A 70 -18.49 -16.18 7.59
CA THR A 70 -17.75 -16.64 6.39
C THR A 70 -16.95 -17.91 6.68
N GLY A 71 -16.26 -17.95 7.82
CA GLY A 71 -15.52 -19.14 8.27
C GLY A 71 -16.46 -20.33 8.52
N HIS A 72 -17.65 -20.09 9.10
CA HIS A 72 -18.67 -21.12 9.26
C HIS A 72 -19.22 -21.60 7.91
N ALA A 73 -19.52 -20.69 7.00
CA ALA A 73 -20.03 -20.97 5.65
C ALA A 73 -19.06 -21.82 4.81
N LEU A 74 -17.74 -21.61 4.93
CA LEU A 74 -16.74 -22.46 4.28
C LEU A 74 -16.80 -23.91 4.81
N ARG A 75 -16.97 -24.09 6.13
CA ARG A 75 -17.04 -25.41 6.78
C ARG A 75 -18.28 -26.21 6.41
N GLU A 76 -19.39 -25.55 6.05
CA GLU A 76 -20.63 -26.23 5.61
C GLU A 76 -20.39 -27.20 4.43
N SER A 77 -19.32 -26.99 3.65
CA SER A 77 -18.93 -27.88 2.55
C SER A 77 -18.40 -29.25 3.00
N GLY A 78 -17.99 -29.39 4.27
CA GLY A 78 -17.31 -30.57 4.79
C GLY A 78 -15.84 -30.70 4.41
N VAL A 79 -15.27 -29.72 3.69
CA VAL A 79 -13.81 -29.60 3.53
C VAL A 79 -13.23 -29.04 4.83
N PRO A 80 -12.20 -29.67 5.45
CA PRO A 80 -11.57 -29.15 6.65
C PRO A 80 -11.07 -27.71 6.48
N VAL A 81 -11.44 -26.82 7.40
CA VAL A 81 -11.07 -25.39 7.36
C VAL A 81 -10.15 -25.03 8.50
N THR A 82 -8.92 -24.61 8.19
CA THR A 82 -8.04 -23.90 9.12
C THR A 82 -8.38 -22.42 9.08
N GLU A 83 -8.93 -21.86 10.15
CA GLU A 83 -9.29 -20.44 10.24
C GLU A 83 -8.35 -19.69 11.18
N PHE A 84 -7.58 -18.75 10.64
CA PHE A 84 -6.79 -17.80 11.42
C PHE A 84 -7.63 -16.55 11.72
N ARG A 85 -8.04 -16.39 12.98
CA ARG A 85 -8.69 -15.17 13.47
C ARG A 85 -7.62 -14.17 13.89
N ALA A 86 -7.27 -13.28 12.97
CA ALA A 86 -6.25 -12.28 13.18
C ALA A 86 -6.82 -11.01 13.83
N ALA A 87 -6.04 -10.41 14.72
CA ALA A 87 -6.22 -9.03 15.16
C ALA A 87 -5.93 -8.03 14.02
N VAL A 88 -5.76 -6.75 14.35
CA VAL A 88 -5.39 -5.73 13.36
C VAL A 88 -4.03 -6.08 12.74
N ILE A 89 -4.02 -6.30 11.42
CA ILE A 89 -2.81 -6.62 10.66
C ILE A 89 -2.04 -5.32 10.39
N VAL A 90 -0.76 -5.29 10.74
CA VAL A 90 0.17 -4.17 10.55
C VAL A 90 1.08 -4.49 9.39
N GLY A 91 0.93 -3.74 8.30
CA GLY A 91 1.67 -3.97 7.07
C GLY A 91 1.16 -3.08 5.94
N ALA A 92 2.01 -2.87 4.93
CA ALA A 92 1.59 -2.23 3.69
C ALA A 92 0.39 -2.97 3.10
N GLY A 93 -0.61 -2.22 2.62
CA GLY A 93 -1.83 -2.78 2.04
C GLY A 93 -2.92 -3.23 3.03
N SER A 94 -2.65 -3.26 4.34
CA SER A 94 -3.69 -3.49 5.34
C SER A 94 -4.58 -2.25 5.50
N ILE A 95 -5.88 -2.36 5.21
CA ILE A 95 -6.82 -1.23 5.27
C ILE A 95 -6.89 -0.63 6.68
N SER A 96 -6.90 -1.47 7.71
CA SER A 96 -6.96 -1.01 9.10
C SER A 96 -5.69 -0.24 9.50
N PHE A 97 -4.53 -0.69 9.04
CA PHE A 97 -3.27 0.03 9.26
C PHE A 97 -3.21 1.33 8.47
N GLU A 98 -3.63 1.32 7.19
CA GLU A 98 -3.71 2.50 6.35
C GLU A 98 -4.63 3.58 6.94
N LEU A 99 -5.75 3.18 7.56
CA LEU A 99 -6.63 4.11 8.26
C LEU A 99 -5.89 4.83 9.41
N ILE A 100 -5.20 4.09 10.27
CA ILE A 100 -4.37 4.65 11.35
C ILE A 100 -3.31 5.60 10.77
N ARG A 101 -2.64 5.16 9.70
CA ARG A 101 -1.63 5.92 8.98
C ARG A 101 -2.16 7.27 8.51
N TYR A 102 -3.26 7.29 7.75
CA TYR A 102 -3.83 8.52 7.20
C TYR A 102 -4.30 9.48 8.30
N LEU A 103 -4.94 8.97 9.34
CA LEU A 103 -5.39 9.80 10.47
C LEU A 103 -4.20 10.48 11.14
N VAL A 104 -3.17 9.69 11.48
CA VAL A 104 -1.98 10.24 12.12
C VAL A 104 -1.23 11.17 11.18
N GLU A 105 -1.16 10.95 9.88
CA GLU A 105 -0.45 11.90 9.00
C GLU A 105 -1.19 13.23 8.84
N ARG A 106 -2.53 13.21 8.82
CA ARG A 106 -3.33 14.39 8.45
C ARG A 106 -3.87 15.19 9.63
N LEU A 107 -3.88 14.62 10.84
CA LEU A 107 -4.53 15.25 11.99
C LEU A 107 -3.54 15.52 13.12
N PRO A 108 -2.99 16.74 13.23
CA PRO A 108 -2.15 17.12 14.35
C PRO A 108 -2.88 17.03 15.70
N VAL A 109 -4.17 17.35 15.69
CA VAL A 109 -5.09 17.23 16.82
C VAL A 109 -6.16 16.21 16.46
N MET A 110 -6.24 15.13 17.22
CA MET A 110 -7.20 14.03 17.02
C MET A 110 -8.25 14.06 18.12
N ILE A 111 -9.51 14.19 17.72
CA ILE A 111 -10.65 14.04 18.62
C ILE A 111 -10.91 12.55 18.80
N CYS A 112 -10.65 12.05 20.01
CA CYS A 112 -10.61 10.62 20.30
C CYS A 112 -11.85 10.19 21.11
N PRO A 113 -12.84 9.53 20.47
CA PRO A 113 -13.94 8.89 21.20
C PRO A 113 -13.45 7.69 22.03
N ARG A 114 -14.31 7.20 22.93
CA ARG A 114 -13.98 6.11 23.88
C ARG A 114 -13.38 4.86 23.24
N TRP A 115 -13.82 4.45 22.05
CA TRP A 115 -13.32 3.24 21.37
C TRP A 115 -11.83 3.31 21.01
N VAL A 116 -11.23 4.51 20.96
CA VAL A 116 -9.79 4.69 20.75
C VAL A 116 -8.97 4.02 21.87
N TYR A 117 -9.58 3.79 23.02
CA TYR A 117 -8.96 3.16 24.18
C TYR A 117 -9.24 1.64 24.28
N SER A 118 -9.98 1.06 23.34
CA SER A 118 -10.19 -0.40 23.27
C SER A 118 -8.87 -1.14 23.03
N ARG A 119 -8.72 -2.31 23.66
CA ARG A 119 -7.50 -3.12 23.56
C ARG A 119 -7.42 -3.90 22.25
N VAL A 120 -6.21 -3.99 21.71
CA VAL A 120 -5.86 -4.67 20.47
C VAL A 120 -4.48 -5.32 20.60
N GLN A 121 -4.31 -6.48 20.00
CA GLN A 121 -3.03 -7.20 19.93
C GLN A 121 -2.53 -7.29 18.48
N PRO A 122 -2.05 -6.17 17.90
CA PRO A 122 -1.78 -6.07 16.47
C PRO A 122 -0.70 -7.07 16.03
N ILE A 123 -0.88 -7.68 14.86
CA ILE A 123 0.04 -8.69 14.29
C ILE A 123 0.74 -8.13 13.05
N ALA A 124 2.04 -8.36 12.89
CA ALA A 124 2.73 -8.01 11.67
C ALA A 124 2.22 -8.86 10.50
N VAL A 125 2.10 -8.27 9.30
CA VAL A 125 1.72 -9.03 8.09
C VAL A 125 2.68 -10.18 7.83
N THR A 126 3.97 -10.02 8.13
CA THR A 126 4.98 -11.07 7.95
C THR A 126 4.76 -12.25 8.88
N ASP A 127 4.45 -12.00 10.15
CA ASP A 127 4.15 -13.07 11.10
C ASP A 127 2.86 -13.81 10.70
N LEU A 128 1.85 -13.09 10.18
CA LEU A 128 0.65 -13.72 9.65
C LEU A 128 0.96 -14.60 8.43
N LEU A 129 1.83 -14.16 7.53
CA LEU A 129 2.28 -14.96 6.40
C LEU A 129 3.02 -16.23 6.86
N ASP A 130 3.84 -16.14 7.92
CA ASP A 130 4.50 -17.32 8.49
C ASP A 130 3.46 -18.36 8.97
N TYR A 131 2.39 -17.92 9.65
CA TYR A 131 1.29 -18.81 10.03
C TYR A 131 0.60 -19.44 8.82
N LEU A 132 0.34 -18.64 7.78
CA LEU A 132 -0.31 -19.12 6.56
C LEU A 132 0.55 -20.17 5.85
N VAL A 133 1.86 -19.96 5.75
CA VAL A 133 2.80 -20.91 5.14
C VAL A 133 2.90 -22.18 6.00
N ALA A 134 3.02 -22.06 7.32
CA ALA A 134 3.12 -23.20 8.23
C ALA A 134 1.85 -24.08 8.23
N ALA A 135 0.68 -23.50 7.93
CA ALA A 135 -0.57 -24.25 7.83
C ALA A 135 -0.63 -25.23 6.64
N LEU A 136 0.26 -25.10 5.64
CA LEU A 136 0.36 -26.05 4.53
C LEU A 136 0.84 -27.43 4.99
N THR A 137 1.80 -27.44 5.91
CA THR A 137 2.47 -28.67 6.35
C THR A 137 1.93 -29.20 7.66
N SER A 138 1.32 -28.35 8.50
CA SER A 138 0.71 -28.77 9.76
C SER A 138 -0.64 -29.44 9.54
N THR A 139 -0.73 -30.76 9.71
CA THR A 139 -2.03 -31.46 9.63
C THR A 139 -2.89 -31.23 10.87
N GLU A 140 -2.26 -30.94 12.00
CA GLU A 140 -2.91 -30.73 13.30
C GLU A 140 -3.74 -29.46 13.38
N CYS A 141 -3.53 -28.50 12.47
CA CYS A 141 -4.30 -27.27 12.40
C CYS A 141 -5.62 -27.42 11.60
N ALA A 142 -5.82 -28.55 10.92
CA ALA A 142 -7.01 -28.78 10.11
C ALA A 142 -8.28 -28.76 10.96
N ASP A 143 -9.33 -28.13 10.42
CA ASP A 143 -10.63 -27.97 11.09
C ASP A 143 -10.57 -27.21 12.44
N LYS A 144 -9.60 -26.30 12.58
CA LYS A 144 -9.44 -25.48 13.80
C LYS A 144 -9.65 -24.00 13.53
N VAL A 145 -10.15 -23.31 14.55
CA VAL A 145 -10.12 -21.86 14.67
C VAL A 145 -8.92 -21.50 15.55
N ILE A 146 -8.02 -20.66 15.03
CA ILE A 146 -6.75 -20.33 15.65
C ILE A 146 -6.66 -18.81 15.76
N GLN A 147 -6.59 -18.28 16.98
CA GLN A 147 -6.43 -16.84 17.20
C GLN A 147 -4.96 -16.45 17.04
N VAL A 148 -4.69 -15.40 16.28
CA VAL A 148 -3.33 -14.89 16.04
C VAL A 148 -3.24 -13.39 16.29
N GLY A 149 -2.19 -12.99 17.00
CA GLY A 149 -1.90 -11.63 17.42
C GLY A 149 -0.39 -11.44 17.57
N GLY A 150 0.08 -10.19 17.61
CA GLY A 150 1.48 -9.89 17.88
C GLY A 150 1.85 -10.07 19.36
N LYS A 151 3.09 -9.72 19.70
CA LYS A 151 3.61 -9.88 21.06
C LYS A 151 2.93 -8.96 22.07
N ASP A 152 2.61 -7.73 21.68
CA ASP A 152 2.12 -6.70 22.60
C ASP A 152 0.60 -6.54 22.54
N VAL A 153 -0.01 -6.39 23.72
CA VAL A 153 -1.37 -5.84 23.83
C VAL A 153 -1.27 -4.33 24.05
N THR A 154 -1.91 -3.58 23.17
CA THR A 154 -1.94 -2.10 23.22
C THR A 154 -3.38 -1.60 23.02
N THR A 155 -3.55 -0.30 22.82
CA THR A 155 -4.82 0.32 22.43
C THR A 155 -4.72 0.96 21.05
N TYR A 156 -5.84 1.31 20.41
CA TYR A 156 -5.78 2.10 19.17
C TYR A 156 -5.06 3.43 19.36
N ARG A 157 -5.18 4.06 20.54
CA ARG A 157 -4.34 5.20 20.96
C ARG A 157 -2.85 4.85 20.92
N GLY A 158 -2.48 3.72 21.51
CA GLY A 158 -1.10 3.24 21.51
C GLY A 158 -0.59 3.01 20.09
N MET A 159 -1.41 2.43 19.21
CA MET A 159 -1.08 2.25 17.80
C MET A 159 -0.83 3.59 17.09
N MET A 160 -1.77 4.54 17.23
CA MET A 160 -1.64 5.88 16.62
C MET A 160 -0.39 6.61 17.10
N LEU A 161 -0.08 6.57 18.39
CA LEU A 161 1.11 7.21 18.96
C LEU A 161 2.41 6.49 18.59
N GLY A 162 2.39 5.15 18.51
CA GLY A 162 3.50 4.36 18.01
C GLY A 162 3.86 4.74 16.57
N TYR A 163 2.86 4.80 15.68
CA TYR A 163 3.06 5.26 14.30
C TYR A 163 3.56 6.71 14.24
N ALA A 164 2.98 7.61 15.04
CA ALA A 164 3.41 9.01 15.11
C ALA A 164 4.90 9.11 15.48
N THR A 165 5.33 8.35 16.50
CA THR A 165 6.72 8.29 16.95
C THR A 165 7.64 7.76 15.85
N ALA A 166 7.27 6.66 15.21
CA ALA A 166 8.04 6.06 14.11
C ALA A 166 8.22 7.02 12.92
N ARG A 167 7.26 7.92 12.69
CA ARG A 167 7.34 8.95 11.64
C ARG A 167 7.92 10.28 12.11
N GLY A 168 8.25 10.43 13.39
CA GLY A 168 8.69 11.71 13.96
C GLY A 168 7.60 12.80 13.87
N LEU A 169 6.36 12.45 14.18
CA LEU A 169 5.19 13.32 14.19
C LEU A 169 4.68 13.50 15.62
N THR A 170 4.34 14.74 15.99
CA THR A 170 3.73 15.04 17.30
C THR A 170 2.22 15.13 17.15
N ARG A 171 1.47 14.41 18.00
CA ARG A 171 0.01 14.31 17.93
C ARG A 171 -0.65 14.56 19.27
N TRP A 172 -1.66 15.41 19.26
CA TRP A 172 -2.47 15.76 20.42
C TRP A 172 -3.77 14.97 20.37
N LEU A 173 -4.02 14.14 21.37
CA LEU A 173 -5.24 13.33 21.44
C LEU A 173 -6.17 13.96 22.48
N LEU A 174 -7.31 14.47 22.02
CA LEU A 174 -8.34 15.07 22.85
C LEU A 174 -9.46 14.04 23.10
N PRO A 175 -9.56 13.45 24.30
CA PRO A 175 -10.63 12.50 24.61
C PRO A 175 -11.99 13.20 24.61
N VAL A 176 -12.97 12.60 23.92
CA VAL A 176 -14.37 13.07 23.96
C VAL A 176 -15.32 11.93 24.38
N PRO A 177 -16.31 12.21 25.24
CA PRO A 177 -17.12 11.16 25.86
C PRO A 177 -18.09 10.49 24.89
N VAL A 178 -18.58 11.21 23.86
CA VAL A 178 -19.60 10.68 22.95
C VAL A 178 -19.37 11.20 21.53
N LEU A 179 -18.68 10.42 20.70
CA LEU A 179 -18.78 10.53 19.24
C LEU A 179 -19.37 9.22 18.74
N THR A 180 -20.52 9.27 18.08
CA THR A 180 -21.13 8.06 17.52
C THR A 180 -20.27 7.55 16.34
N PRO A 181 -20.24 6.25 16.06
CA PRO A 181 -19.49 5.68 14.94
C PRO A 181 -19.93 6.28 13.61
N HIS A 182 -21.21 6.60 13.47
CA HIS A 182 -21.75 7.27 12.28
C HIS A 182 -21.15 8.67 12.06
N LEU A 183 -21.05 9.50 13.11
CA LEU A 183 -20.38 10.80 13.02
C LEU A 183 -18.88 10.65 12.72
N SER A 184 -18.26 9.64 13.32
CA SER A 184 -16.84 9.34 13.11
C SER A 184 -16.57 8.91 11.66
N SER A 185 -17.42 8.10 11.04
CA SER A 185 -17.24 7.61 9.68
C SER A 185 -17.33 8.71 8.62
N TYR A 186 -18.23 9.69 8.80
CA TYR A 186 -18.31 10.85 7.91
C TYR A 186 -17.01 11.66 7.96
N TRP A 187 -16.51 11.93 9.15
CA TRP A 187 -15.29 12.71 9.31
C TRP A 187 -14.04 12.00 8.76
N VAL A 188 -13.93 10.68 8.96
CA VAL A 188 -12.83 9.88 8.40
C VAL A 188 -12.80 9.93 6.88
N HIS A 189 -13.96 9.99 6.21
CA HIS A 189 -14.03 10.11 4.75
C HIS A 189 -13.44 11.43 4.22
N TRP A 190 -13.59 12.53 4.95
CA TRP A 190 -12.98 13.82 4.56
C TRP A 190 -11.47 13.84 4.74
N VAL A 191 -10.99 13.13 5.76
CA VAL A 191 -9.58 13.14 6.13
C VAL A 191 -8.82 12.04 5.40
N THR A 192 -9.45 10.97 4.93
CA THR A 192 -8.76 9.81 4.34
C THR A 192 -9.31 9.50 2.95
N PRO A 193 -8.48 9.01 2.00
CA PRO A 193 -8.98 8.59 0.69
C PRO A 193 -9.75 7.25 0.74
N ILE A 194 -9.98 6.69 1.93
CA ILE A 194 -10.70 5.42 2.10
C ILE A 194 -12.20 5.70 1.92
N PRO A 195 -12.91 4.97 1.02
CA PRO A 195 -14.35 5.16 0.84
C PRO A 195 -15.11 4.96 2.16
N ALA A 196 -16.11 5.81 2.42
CA ALA A 196 -16.92 5.74 3.64
C ALA A 196 -17.57 4.35 3.87
N LYS A 197 -17.93 3.68 2.77
CA LYS A 197 -18.50 2.32 2.76
C LYS A 197 -17.54 1.27 3.37
N VAL A 198 -16.23 1.50 3.30
CA VAL A 198 -15.18 0.62 3.83
C VAL A 198 -14.75 1.07 5.23
N SER A 199 -14.64 2.39 5.46
CA SER A 199 -14.20 2.89 6.77
C SER A 199 -15.26 2.75 7.86
N ALA A 200 -16.55 2.87 7.54
CA ALA A 200 -17.61 2.79 8.55
C ALA A 200 -17.66 1.43 9.28
N PRO A 201 -17.69 0.27 8.59
CA PRO A 201 -17.70 -1.03 9.27
C PRO A 201 -16.41 -1.31 10.06
N LEU A 202 -15.26 -0.78 9.59
CA LEU A 202 -14.00 -0.88 10.33
C LEU A 202 -14.06 -0.10 11.64
N ILE A 203 -14.49 1.16 11.61
CA ILE A 203 -14.63 2.03 12.79
C ILE A 203 -15.60 1.43 13.81
N GLU A 204 -16.71 0.86 13.32
CA GLU A 204 -17.66 0.16 14.17
C GLU A 204 -17.00 -1.05 14.86
N GLY A 205 -16.20 -1.82 14.12
CA GLY A 205 -15.42 -2.94 14.67
C GLY A 205 -14.37 -2.56 15.71
N LEU A 206 -13.86 -1.31 15.72
CA LEU A 206 -12.87 -0.85 16.71
C LEU A 206 -13.43 -0.82 18.14
N ARG A 207 -14.75 -0.91 18.32
CA ARG A 207 -15.38 -1.01 19.63
C ARG A 207 -15.12 -2.36 20.30
N ASN A 208 -14.94 -3.42 19.52
CA ASN A 208 -14.69 -4.76 20.02
C ASN A 208 -13.22 -4.93 20.38
N GLU A 209 -12.94 -5.51 21.55
CA GLU A 209 -11.56 -5.88 21.89
C GLU A 209 -11.11 -7.04 21.02
N VAL A 210 -9.91 -6.92 20.45
CA VAL A 210 -9.31 -7.91 19.56
C VAL A 210 -7.97 -8.37 20.14
N VAL A 211 -8.07 -9.11 21.23
CA VAL A 211 -6.95 -9.68 21.99
C VAL A 211 -7.05 -11.19 21.95
N VAL A 212 -5.92 -11.88 21.75
CA VAL A 212 -5.86 -13.33 21.70
C VAL A 212 -6.18 -13.89 23.09
N THR A 213 -7.11 -14.85 23.15
CA THR A 213 -7.57 -15.47 24.40
C THR A 213 -7.21 -16.94 24.54
N ASP A 214 -6.71 -17.58 23.47
CA ASP A 214 -6.28 -18.97 23.47
C ASP A 214 -4.79 -19.11 23.09
N SER A 215 -4.16 -20.18 23.57
CA SER A 215 -2.75 -20.51 23.29
C SER A 215 -2.59 -21.52 22.16
N LEU A 216 -3.61 -21.72 21.31
CA LEU A 216 -3.58 -22.76 20.28
C LEU A 216 -2.54 -22.47 19.20
N ALA A 217 -2.38 -21.21 18.80
CA ALA A 217 -1.36 -20.80 17.84
C ALA A 217 0.06 -21.16 18.32
N GLN A 218 0.38 -20.84 19.57
CA GLN A 218 1.70 -21.12 20.17
C GLN A 218 2.00 -22.63 20.26
N ARG A 219 0.96 -23.44 20.53
CA ARG A 219 1.10 -24.90 20.60
C ARG A 219 1.29 -25.53 19.22
N LEU A 220 0.54 -25.09 18.21
CA LEU A 220 0.60 -25.64 16.87
C LEU A 220 1.80 -25.13 16.05
N PHE A 221 2.29 -23.92 16.36
CA PHE A 221 3.36 -23.25 15.62
C PHE A 221 4.43 -22.66 16.57
N PRO A 222 5.12 -23.49 17.37
CA PRO A 222 6.06 -23.00 18.40
C PRO A 222 7.28 -22.27 17.82
N HIS A 223 7.59 -22.48 16.55
CA HIS A 223 8.69 -21.85 15.82
C HIS A 223 8.36 -20.41 15.39
N ILE A 224 7.09 -20.02 15.37
CA ILE A 224 6.67 -18.67 15.01
C ILE A 224 6.66 -17.82 16.28
N GLN A 225 7.48 -16.78 16.30
CA GLN A 225 7.58 -15.83 17.41
C GLN A 225 7.14 -14.45 16.91
N PRO A 226 5.87 -14.06 17.14
CA PRO A 226 5.36 -12.79 16.65
C PRO A 226 6.16 -11.61 17.17
N GLN A 227 6.34 -10.61 16.31
CA GLN A 227 7.08 -9.40 16.61
C GLN A 227 6.29 -8.48 17.55
N ASP A 228 7.02 -7.61 18.25
CA ASP A 228 6.41 -6.47 18.94
C ASP A 228 5.95 -5.40 17.94
N TYR A 229 5.03 -4.55 18.39
CA TYR A 229 4.40 -3.56 17.51
C TYR A 229 5.42 -2.52 17.00
N ALA A 230 6.42 -2.19 17.81
CA ALA A 230 7.46 -1.24 17.43
C ALA A 230 8.34 -1.77 16.28
N SER A 231 8.72 -3.05 16.34
CA SER A 231 9.50 -3.73 15.30
C SER A 231 8.69 -3.87 14.01
N ALA A 232 7.40 -4.24 14.11
CA ALA A 232 6.50 -4.29 12.97
C ALA A 232 6.40 -2.91 12.27
N LEU A 233 6.25 -1.82 13.05
CA LEU A 233 6.23 -0.46 12.52
C LEU A 233 7.56 -0.05 11.87
N ALA A 234 8.70 -0.37 12.51
CA ALA A 234 10.02 -0.02 11.98
C ALA A 234 10.23 -0.63 10.58
N ARG A 235 9.79 -1.88 10.39
CA ARG A 235 9.83 -2.56 9.10
C ARG A 235 8.95 -1.86 8.06
N VAL A 236 7.69 -1.58 8.39
CA VAL A 236 6.77 -0.90 7.45
C VAL A 236 7.28 0.50 7.08
N VAL A 237 7.85 1.25 8.03
CA VAL A 237 8.47 2.55 7.74
C VAL A 237 9.68 2.38 6.84
N ALA A 238 10.52 1.35 7.06
CA ALA A 238 11.66 1.06 6.20
C ALA A 238 11.24 0.68 4.76
N GLU A 239 10.17 -0.11 4.60
CA GLU A 239 9.61 -0.50 3.29
C GLU A 239 9.06 0.74 2.54
N LEU A 240 8.31 1.59 3.22
CA LEU A 240 7.85 2.88 2.68
C LEU A 240 9.01 3.80 2.30
N ASP A 241 10.07 3.79 3.11
CA ASP A 241 11.27 4.59 2.92
C ASP A 241 12.10 4.11 1.73
N ALA A 242 12.13 2.80 1.48
CA ALA A 242 12.81 2.15 0.36
C ALA A 242 12.06 2.27 -0.97
N GLY A 243 10.84 2.83 -0.98
CA GLY A 243 10.05 2.95 -2.21
C GLY A 243 9.68 1.59 -2.81
N GLN A 244 9.65 0.52 -1.99
CA GLN A 244 9.19 -0.79 -2.43
C GLN A 244 7.67 -0.74 -2.59
N ILE A 245 7.23 -0.54 -3.83
CA ILE A 245 5.83 -0.58 -4.24
C ILE A 245 5.50 -2.03 -4.56
N GLU A 246 5.27 -2.86 -3.55
CA GLU A 246 4.70 -4.19 -3.77
C GLU A 246 3.26 -4.26 -3.24
N THR A 247 2.36 -4.50 -4.20
CA THR A 247 0.94 -4.87 -4.06
C THR A 247 0.04 -3.90 -3.29
N ALA A 248 -0.92 -3.31 -4.00
CA ALA A 248 -1.89 -2.38 -3.41
C ALA A 248 -3.30 -3.00 -3.41
N TRP A 249 -4.05 -2.71 -2.35
CA TRP A 249 -5.49 -2.98 -2.23
C TRP A 249 -6.34 -2.42 -3.39
N SER A 250 -5.82 -1.41 -4.12
CA SER A 250 -6.44 -0.87 -5.34
C SER A 250 -6.52 -1.88 -6.49
N ASP A 251 -5.66 -2.90 -6.51
CA ASP A 251 -5.65 -3.90 -7.59
C ASP A 251 -6.91 -4.80 -7.54
N ALA A 252 -7.52 -4.94 -6.36
CA ALA A 252 -8.82 -5.60 -6.19
C ALA A 252 -10.02 -4.67 -6.52
N HIS A 253 -9.78 -3.37 -6.73
CA HIS A 253 -10.83 -2.34 -6.88
C HIS A 253 -11.10 -1.91 -8.31
N ASN A 254 -10.31 -2.36 -9.29
CA ASN A 254 -10.51 -1.99 -10.69
C ASN A 254 -10.71 -3.22 -11.58
N PRO A 255 -11.94 -3.76 -11.70
CA PRO A 255 -12.32 -4.48 -12.90
C PRO A 255 -12.61 -3.42 -13.97
N SER A 256 -11.56 -2.79 -14.51
CA SER A 256 -11.68 -2.01 -15.74
C SER A 256 -10.45 -2.27 -16.58
N PRO A 257 -10.57 -3.12 -17.61
CA PRO A 257 -9.60 -3.12 -18.69
C PRO A 257 -9.73 -1.79 -19.42
N ALA A 258 -8.60 -1.11 -19.64
CA ALA A 258 -8.44 -0.01 -20.60
C ALA A 258 -9.37 1.21 -20.41
N ARG A 259 -8.85 2.26 -19.77
CA ARG A 259 -9.06 3.62 -20.26
C ARG A 259 -7.70 4.24 -20.55
N ASP A 260 -7.49 4.59 -21.81
CA ASP A 260 -6.41 5.46 -22.30
C ASP A 260 -6.59 6.87 -21.73
N GLU A 261 -6.36 7.04 -20.42
CA GLU A 261 -6.18 8.36 -19.83
C GLU A 261 -4.69 8.70 -19.84
N PHE A 262 -4.32 9.69 -20.66
CA PHE A 262 -2.94 10.14 -20.87
C PHE A 262 -2.27 10.71 -19.61
N SER A 263 -3.05 10.99 -18.56
CA SER A 263 -2.56 11.41 -17.24
C SER A 263 -3.47 10.89 -16.12
N CYS A 264 -2.92 10.23 -15.11
CA CYS A 264 -3.69 9.72 -13.97
C CYS A 264 -3.03 10.11 -12.65
N LEU A 265 -3.80 10.72 -11.72
CA LEU A 265 -3.38 11.00 -10.35
C LEU A 265 -4.05 9.98 -9.41
N GLU A 266 -3.26 9.12 -8.79
CA GLU A 266 -3.74 8.10 -7.85
C GLU A 266 -3.07 8.25 -6.49
N SER A 267 -3.72 7.78 -5.42
CA SER A 267 -3.07 7.63 -4.11
C SER A 267 -2.99 6.15 -3.74
N ARG A 268 -1.77 5.61 -3.58
CA ARG A 268 -1.53 4.20 -3.21
C ARG A 268 -0.68 4.15 -1.94
N GLN A 269 -1.22 3.60 -0.85
CA GLN A 269 -0.52 3.52 0.46
C GLN A 269 0.02 4.89 0.95
N GLY A 270 -0.67 5.98 0.62
CA GLY A 270 -0.26 7.35 0.96
C GLY A 270 0.72 7.98 -0.02
N LEU A 271 1.30 7.21 -0.93
CA LEU A 271 2.03 7.72 -2.08
C LEU A 271 1.05 8.42 -3.01
N ILE A 272 1.36 9.64 -3.43
CA ILE A 272 0.68 10.34 -4.51
C ILE A 272 1.43 10.00 -5.78
N LEU A 273 0.74 9.33 -6.71
CA LEU A 273 1.27 8.89 -7.98
C LEU A 273 0.67 9.73 -9.09
N GLU A 274 1.52 10.33 -9.90
CA GLU A 274 1.13 11.06 -11.09
C GLU A 274 1.79 10.39 -12.30
N ARG A 275 0.97 9.72 -13.11
CA ARG A 275 1.43 8.98 -14.29
C ARG A 275 1.11 9.75 -15.56
N ARG A 276 2.00 9.68 -16.54
CA ARG A 276 1.83 10.22 -17.89
C ARG A 276 2.29 9.21 -18.91
N ARG A 277 1.51 9.03 -19.98
CA ARG A 277 1.85 8.12 -21.08
C ARG A 277 1.98 8.89 -22.38
N GLN A 278 3.01 8.57 -23.13
CA GLN A 278 3.29 9.15 -24.45
C GLN A 278 3.72 8.04 -25.41
N GLN A 279 3.05 7.94 -26.56
CA GLN A 279 3.56 7.12 -27.66
C GLN A 279 4.73 7.83 -28.34
N VAL A 280 5.77 7.07 -28.66
CA VAL A 280 7.00 7.55 -29.28
C VAL A 280 7.25 6.74 -30.55
N ALA A 281 7.47 7.43 -31.66
CA ALA A 281 7.81 6.82 -32.94
C ALA A 281 9.30 6.43 -33.00
N ALA A 282 9.77 5.70 -31.97
CA ALA A 282 11.14 5.22 -31.83
C ALA A 282 11.16 3.92 -31.03
N PRO A 283 12.15 3.03 -31.27
CA PRO A 283 12.31 1.82 -30.47
C PRO A 283 12.68 2.17 -29.03
N ALA A 284 12.35 1.28 -28.08
CA ALA A 284 12.59 1.51 -26.66
C ALA A 284 14.05 1.87 -26.34
N SER A 285 15.01 1.27 -27.04
CA SER A 285 16.45 1.56 -26.88
C SER A 285 16.85 2.99 -27.25
N ALA A 286 16.20 3.59 -28.25
CA ALA A 286 16.43 5.00 -28.59
C ALA A 286 15.90 5.92 -27.49
N VAL A 287 14.70 5.64 -26.97
CA VAL A 287 14.13 6.38 -25.84
C VAL A 287 14.99 6.24 -24.59
N TYR A 288 15.44 5.01 -24.28
CA TYR A 288 16.28 4.72 -23.14
C TYR A 288 17.60 5.49 -23.17
N ARG A 289 18.26 5.57 -24.33
CA ARG A 289 19.48 6.36 -24.51
C ARG A 289 19.27 7.86 -24.26
N VAL A 290 18.13 8.41 -24.69
CA VAL A 290 17.78 9.81 -24.38
C VAL A 290 17.53 9.98 -22.88
N LEU A 291 16.85 9.02 -22.23
CA LEU A 291 16.62 9.04 -20.78
C LEU A 291 17.92 8.98 -19.98
N THR A 292 18.85 8.10 -20.34
CA THR A 292 20.15 8.01 -19.65
C THR A 292 21.00 9.26 -19.86
N GLY A 293 20.74 10.05 -20.90
CA GLY A 293 21.37 11.34 -21.18
C GLY A 293 20.83 12.56 -20.41
N ILE A 294 19.83 12.40 -19.54
CA ILE A 294 19.20 13.51 -18.79
C ILE A 294 20.14 14.09 -17.72
N GLY A 295 20.24 15.41 -17.60
CA GLY A 295 21.02 16.09 -16.56
C GLY A 295 22.43 16.51 -17.00
N GLY A 296 23.30 16.84 -16.04
CA GLY A 296 24.65 17.34 -16.33
C GLY A 296 24.63 18.63 -17.18
N GLN A 297 25.43 18.69 -18.25
CA GLN A 297 25.46 19.85 -19.16
C GLN A 297 24.19 19.94 -20.04
N ARG A 298 23.52 18.81 -20.30
CA ARG A 298 22.31 18.75 -21.15
C ARG A 298 21.04 19.18 -20.40
N GLY A 299 21.08 19.15 -19.07
CA GLY A 299 19.96 19.51 -18.21
C GLY A 299 18.76 18.55 -18.36
N TRP A 300 17.60 18.98 -17.90
CA TRP A 300 16.37 18.19 -17.87
C TRP A 300 15.51 18.34 -19.13
N TYR A 301 16.09 18.86 -20.22
CA TYR A 301 15.46 19.12 -21.52
C TYR A 301 14.29 20.12 -21.54
N TYR A 302 13.49 20.22 -20.48
CA TYR A 302 12.37 21.15 -20.34
C TYR A 302 12.43 21.94 -19.03
N ALA A 303 12.01 23.21 -19.07
CA ALA A 303 11.95 24.12 -17.92
C ALA A 303 13.21 24.13 -17.03
N ASN A 304 14.40 24.07 -17.66
CA ASN A 304 15.71 24.05 -16.96
C ASN A 304 15.89 25.18 -15.93
N TRP A 305 15.25 26.33 -16.14
CA TRP A 305 15.25 27.45 -15.18
C TRP A 305 14.52 27.10 -13.86
N ALA A 306 13.43 26.34 -13.91
CA ALA A 306 12.66 25.94 -12.73
C ALA A 306 13.47 24.96 -11.87
N TRP A 307 14.15 24.02 -12.53
CA TRP A 307 15.11 23.11 -11.87
C TRP A 307 16.28 23.88 -11.24
N ARG A 308 16.75 24.96 -11.88
CA ARG A 308 17.76 25.88 -11.31
C ARG A 308 17.28 26.58 -10.05
N ILE A 309 16.10 27.18 -10.08
CA ILE A 309 15.49 27.82 -8.91
C ILE A 309 15.34 26.79 -7.78
N ARG A 310 14.83 25.59 -8.10
CA ARG A 310 14.66 24.53 -7.11
C ARG A 310 15.98 24.09 -6.49
N GLY A 311 17.05 23.98 -7.29
CA GLY A 311 18.38 23.63 -6.82
C GLY A 311 19.02 24.72 -5.93
N ILE A 312 18.75 26.00 -6.20
CA ILE A 312 19.18 27.11 -5.33
C ILE A 312 18.44 27.06 -4.00
N ALA A 313 17.11 26.93 -4.04
CA ALA A 313 16.28 26.81 -2.83
C ALA A 313 16.70 25.61 -1.98
N ASP A 314 17.04 24.47 -2.61
CA ASP A 314 17.55 23.30 -1.92
C ASP A 314 18.84 23.59 -1.14
N ARG A 315 19.80 24.25 -1.81
CA ARG A 315 21.09 24.60 -1.22
C ARG A 315 20.93 25.57 -0.05
N LEU A 316 20.03 26.55 -0.16
CA LEU A 316 19.71 27.48 0.92
C LEU A 316 19.12 26.76 2.15
N LEU A 317 18.35 25.71 1.93
CA LEU A 317 17.82 24.86 3.00
C LEU A 317 18.86 23.83 3.51
N GLY A 318 20.08 23.83 2.99
CA GLY A 318 21.16 22.90 3.36
C GLY A 318 21.05 21.51 2.70
N GLY A 319 20.36 21.42 1.57
CA GLY A 319 20.33 20.23 0.70
C GLY A 319 21.51 20.18 -0.27
N VAL A 320 21.51 19.17 -1.16
CA VAL A 320 22.60 18.91 -2.11
C VAL A 320 22.67 19.94 -3.25
N GLY A 321 21.54 20.56 -3.59
CA GLY A 321 21.39 21.44 -4.75
C GLY A 321 21.62 20.74 -6.10
N LEU A 322 21.70 21.51 -7.19
CA LEU A 322 22.11 20.98 -8.49
C LEU A 322 23.60 20.63 -8.47
N ARG A 323 23.93 19.35 -8.29
CA ARG A 323 25.29 18.82 -8.46
C ARG A 323 25.47 18.40 -9.92
N ARG A 324 26.13 19.25 -10.72
CA ARG A 324 26.37 18.99 -12.14
C ARG A 324 27.42 17.90 -12.45
N GLY A 325 27.98 17.25 -11.43
CA GLY A 325 29.00 16.21 -11.59
C GLY A 325 28.37 14.85 -11.87
N ARG A 326 28.18 14.51 -13.16
CA ARG A 326 27.87 13.15 -13.60
C ARG A 326 29.16 12.35 -13.82
N ARG A 327 29.08 11.02 -13.65
CA ARG A 327 30.18 10.09 -13.97
C ARG A 327 30.42 9.97 -15.48
N HIS A 328 29.34 9.84 -16.25
CA HIS A 328 29.37 9.72 -17.71
C HIS A 328 28.19 10.51 -18.33
N PRO A 329 28.36 11.15 -19.50
CA PRO A 329 27.30 11.92 -20.16
C PRO A 329 26.12 11.06 -20.63
N ASP A 330 26.38 9.81 -21.05
CA ASP A 330 25.37 8.95 -21.71
C ASP A 330 25.06 7.65 -20.95
N GLU A 331 25.88 7.30 -19.96
CA GLU A 331 25.72 6.06 -19.19
C GLU A 331 25.34 6.39 -17.75
N LEU A 332 24.34 5.66 -17.24
CA LEU A 332 23.95 5.67 -15.83
C LEU A 332 24.25 4.32 -15.20
N ARG A 333 24.64 4.34 -13.94
CA ARG A 333 24.73 3.16 -13.06
C ARG A 333 23.87 3.39 -11.82
N VAL A 334 23.39 2.30 -11.23
CA VAL A 334 22.71 2.36 -9.94
C VAL A 334 23.65 3.03 -8.92
N GLY A 335 23.13 4.03 -8.22
CA GLY A 335 23.88 4.88 -7.30
C GLY A 335 24.45 6.17 -7.89
N ASP A 336 24.46 6.34 -9.22
CA ASP A 336 24.95 7.58 -9.85
C ASP A 336 24.09 8.79 -9.41
N ALA A 337 24.75 9.93 -9.20
CA ALA A 337 24.08 11.18 -8.90
C ALA A 337 23.71 11.92 -10.19
N LEU A 338 22.45 12.31 -10.30
CA LEU A 338 21.90 13.09 -11.39
C LEU A 338 21.29 14.36 -10.78
N ASP A 339 22.11 15.41 -10.68
CA ASP A 339 21.77 16.65 -10.00
C ASP A 339 21.41 16.44 -8.51
N PHE A 340 20.13 16.58 -8.15
CA PHE A 340 19.59 16.32 -6.81
C PHE A 340 18.78 15.02 -6.77
N TRP A 341 18.99 14.14 -7.74
CA TRP A 341 18.44 12.79 -7.78
C TRP A 341 19.57 11.76 -7.71
N ARG A 342 19.23 10.57 -7.22
CA ARG A 342 20.08 9.40 -7.27
C ARG A 342 19.41 8.32 -8.10
N VAL A 343 20.18 7.69 -8.97
CA VAL A 343 19.72 6.50 -9.70
C VAL A 343 19.53 5.36 -8.71
N GLU A 344 18.31 4.88 -8.59
CA GLU A 344 17.93 3.83 -7.63
C GLU A 344 17.78 2.47 -8.31
N ALA A 345 17.20 2.44 -9.51
CA ALA A 345 17.07 1.23 -10.32
C ALA A 345 17.24 1.56 -11.81
N LEU A 346 17.83 0.61 -12.54
CA LEU A 346 18.00 0.64 -13.99
C LEU A 346 17.74 -0.75 -14.54
N GLU A 347 16.92 -0.85 -15.58
CA GLU A 347 16.80 -2.02 -16.43
C GLU A 347 17.00 -1.55 -17.87
N ALA A 348 17.96 -2.16 -18.57
CA ALA A 348 18.34 -1.73 -19.91
C ALA A 348 17.11 -1.73 -20.84
N ASP A 349 16.96 -0.64 -21.59
CA ASP A 349 15.86 -0.40 -22.53
C ASP A 349 14.44 -0.40 -21.92
N HIS A 350 14.32 -0.49 -20.60
CA HIS A 350 13.02 -0.66 -19.94
C HIS A 350 12.77 0.35 -18.81
N LEU A 351 13.68 0.50 -17.85
CA LEU A 351 13.39 1.22 -16.60
C LEU A 351 14.53 2.16 -16.21
N VAL A 352 14.16 3.38 -15.84
CA VAL A 352 15.03 4.33 -15.11
C VAL A 352 14.27 4.88 -13.91
N ARG A 353 14.72 4.55 -12.69
CA ARG A 353 14.15 5.08 -11.45
C ARG A 353 15.12 6.01 -10.73
N LEU A 354 14.65 7.21 -10.43
CA LEU A 354 15.39 8.25 -9.75
C LEU A 354 14.73 8.57 -8.40
N ARG A 355 15.51 8.59 -7.32
CA ARG A 355 15.08 9.02 -5.99
C ARG A 355 15.58 10.42 -5.68
N ALA A 356 14.72 11.29 -5.17
CA ALA A 356 15.10 12.65 -4.80
C ALA A 356 16.02 12.65 -3.56
N GLU A 357 17.09 13.45 -3.61
CA GLU A 357 17.99 13.75 -2.49
C GLU A 357 17.84 15.17 -1.96
N MET A 358 17.07 16.01 -2.65
CA MET A 358 16.75 17.36 -2.21
C MET A 358 15.95 17.33 -0.89
N LYS A 359 15.96 18.42 -0.12
CA LYS A 359 15.12 18.58 1.06
C LYS A 359 13.68 18.85 0.64
N LEU A 360 12.78 17.92 0.95
CA LEU A 360 11.33 18.06 0.78
C LEU A 360 10.62 17.52 2.03
N PRO A 361 9.41 18.01 2.35
CA PRO A 361 8.59 17.49 3.46
C PRO A 361 7.93 16.15 3.09
N GLY A 362 8.73 15.15 2.72
CA GLY A 362 8.30 13.85 2.21
C GLY A 362 9.43 13.12 1.50
N ARG A 363 9.09 12.11 0.71
CA ARG A 363 10.00 11.43 -0.23
C ARG A 363 9.44 11.53 -1.65
N ALA A 364 10.31 11.58 -2.65
CA ALA A 364 9.90 11.69 -4.04
C ALA A 364 10.74 10.78 -4.93
N TRP A 365 10.08 10.18 -5.92
CA TRP A 365 10.68 9.40 -6.98
C TRP A 365 10.16 9.88 -8.33
N LEU A 366 11.01 9.75 -9.34
CA LEU A 366 10.66 9.94 -10.73
C LEU A 366 11.10 8.70 -11.49
N GLN A 367 10.13 7.99 -12.06
CA GLN A 367 10.34 6.76 -12.79
C GLN A 367 9.96 6.95 -14.25
N PHE A 368 10.77 6.39 -15.14
CA PHE A 368 10.49 6.26 -16.55
C PHE A 368 10.49 4.78 -16.90
N GLU A 369 9.41 4.33 -17.52
CA GLU A 369 9.27 3.00 -18.07
C GLU A 369 9.06 3.11 -19.58
N VAL A 370 9.72 2.24 -20.34
CA VAL A 370 9.59 2.17 -21.79
C VAL A 370 9.22 0.75 -22.16
N ARG A 371 8.19 0.61 -22.99
CA ARG A 371 7.73 -0.69 -23.51
C ARG A 371 7.61 -0.59 -25.01
N ASP A 372 8.21 -1.52 -25.74
CA ASP A 372 7.97 -1.65 -27.16
C ASP A 372 6.49 -2.02 -27.40
N THR A 373 5.90 -1.41 -28.42
CA THR A 373 4.52 -1.68 -28.82
C THR A 373 4.50 -2.48 -30.12
N GLU A 374 4.50 -1.81 -31.26
CA GLU A 374 4.48 -2.41 -32.60
C GLU A 374 5.38 -1.61 -33.55
N ALA A 375 5.92 -2.26 -34.58
CA ALA A 375 6.59 -1.61 -35.73
C ALA A 375 7.60 -0.47 -35.39
N GLY A 376 8.55 -0.73 -34.48
CA GLY A 376 9.59 0.25 -34.14
C GLY A 376 9.10 1.46 -33.35
N THR A 377 7.90 1.37 -32.76
CA THR A 377 7.36 2.36 -31.83
C THR A 377 7.41 1.84 -30.39
N SER A 378 7.41 2.77 -29.43
CA SER A 378 7.40 2.46 -28.02
C SER A 378 6.44 3.36 -27.25
N GLN A 379 5.99 2.88 -26.09
CA GLN A 379 5.23 3.63 -25.11
C GLN A 379 6.16 4.06 -23.97
N LEU A 380 6.31 5.36 -23.78
CA LEU A 380 6.99 5.97 -22.64
C LEU A 380 5.97 6.29 -21.55
N GLU A 381 6.16 5.72 -20.37
CA GLU A 381 5.42 6.06 -19.15
C GLU A 381 6.34 6.82 -18.18
N GLN A 382 5.93 8.02 -17.77
CA GLN A 382 6.59 8.79 -16.73
C GLN A 382 5.71 8.79 -15.48
N THR A 383 6.26 8.28 -14.36
CA THR A 383 5.59 8.23 -13.07
C THR A 383 6.33 9.11 -12.06
N ALA A 384 5.71 10.21 -11.64
CA ALA A 384 6.16 11.00 -10.50
C ALA A 384 5.45 10.49 -9.24
N ALA A 385 6.21 10.00 -8.27
CA ALA A 385 5.70 9.43 -7.04
C ALA A 385 6.15 10.26 -5.83
N PHE A 386 5.24 10.63 -4.95
CA PHE A 386 5.53 11.46 -3.79
C PHE A 386 4.87 10.93 -2.52
N LEU A 387 5.65 10.62 -1.51
CA LEU A 387 5.18 10.19 -0.19
C LEU A 387 5.21 11.41 0.76
N PRO A 388 4.07 12.10 0.98
CA PRO A 388 4.01 13.24 1.88
C PRO A 388 4.36 12.83 3.31
N LYS A 389 5.07 13.72 4.02
CA LYS A 389 5.23 13.63 5.48
C LYS A 389 4.31 14.66 6.15
N GLY A 390 3.21 14.17 6.70
CA GLY A 390 2.24 14.99 7.42
C GLY A 390 1.56 16.07 6.55
N LEU A 391 0.96 17.08 7.18
CA LEU A 391 0.30 18.19 6.48
C LEU A 391 1.27 19.05 5.66
N GLY A 392 2.51 19.26 6.12
CA GLY A 392 3.51 20.01 5.37
C GLY A 392 3.86 19.36 4.04
N GLY A 393 3.91 18.02 3.99
CA GLY A 393 4.08 17.26 2.75
C GLY A 393 2.94 17.44 1.78
N LEU A 394 1.70 17.34 2.27
CA LEU A 394 0.50 17.52 1.45
C LEU A 394 0.42 18.95 0.89
N ALA A 395 0.63 19.96 1.73
CA ALA A 395 0.63 21.36 1.30
C ALA A 395 1.71 21.63 0.24
N TYR A 396 2.92 21.06 0.42
CA TYR A 396 3.99 21.15 -0.57
C TYR A 396 3.59 20.55 -1.92
N TRP A 397 3.04 19.33 -1.91
CA TRP A 397 2.63 18.66 -3.14
C TRP A 397 1.53 19.44 -3.88
N TYR A 398 0.41 19.72 -3.21
CA TYR A 398 -0.73 20.37 -3.84
C TYR A 398 -0.45 21.83 -4.22
N GLY A 399 0.37 22.55 -3.46
CA GLY A 399 0.77 23.91 -3.80
C GLY A 399 1.64 23.98 -5.06
N LEU A 400 2.51 23.00 -5.29
CA LEU A 400 3.39 22.94 -6.45
C LEU A 400 2.81 22.15 -7.64
N TYR A 401 1.72 21.40 -7.43
CA TYR A 401 1.12 20.55 -8.45
C TYR A 401 0.89 21.25 -9.80
N PRO A 402 0.33 22.48 -9.89
CA PRO A 402 0.11 23.14 -11.19
C PRO A 402 1.41 23.46 -11.94
N VAL A 403 2.52 23.62 -11.22
CA VAL A 403 3.85 23.85 -11.80
C VAL A 403 4.48 22.52 -12.21
N HIS A 404 4.46 21.53 -11.32
CA HIS A 404 4.93 20.17 -11.59
C HIS A 404 4.24 19.57 -12.81
N ALA A 405 2.91 19.72 -12.90
CA ALA A 405 2.14 19.17 -14.01
C ALA A 405 2.66 19.67 -15.37
N ARG A 406 2.90 20.99 -15.49
CA ARG A 406 3.46 21.59 -16.71
C ARG A 406 4.90 21.16 -16.99
N ILE A 407 5.74 21.09 -15.96
CA ILE A 407 7.14 20.67 -16.10
C ILE A 407 7.21 19.22 -16.60
N PHE A 408 6.44 18.34 -15.99
CA PHE A 408 6.40 16.91 -16.31
C PHE A 408 5.76 16.62 -17.66
N ASP A 409 4.71 17.35 -18.06
CA ASP A 409 4.15 17.28 -19.41
C ASP A 409 5.15 17.74 -20.48
N GLY A 410 5.93 18.77 -20.19
CA GLY A 410 6.95 19.25 -21.13
C GLY A 410 8.15 18.31 -21.21
N LEU A 411 8.54 17.72 -20.08
CA LEU A 411 9.63 16.74 -19.99
C LEU A 411 9.36 15.51 -20.85
N VAL A 412 8.21 14.85 -20.67
CA VAL A 412 7.86 13.63 -21.41
C VAL A 412 7.77 13.89 -22.92
N ARG A 413 7.20 15.04 -23.33
CA ARG A 413 7.12 15.45 -24.73
C ARG A 413 8.48 15.71 -25.35
N GLU A 414 9.38 16.35 -24.62
CA GLU A 414 10.71 16.67 -25.13
C GLU A 414 11.61 15.42 -25.22
N ILE A 415 11.47 14.47 -24.29
CA ILE A 415 12.12 13.15 -24.39
C ILE A 415 11.63 12.42 -25.64
N ALA A 416 10.31 12.35 -25.86
CA ALA A 416 9.73 11.73 -27.05
C ALA A 416 10.25 12.40 -28.34
N ARG A 417 10.26 13.73 -28.40
CA ARG A 417 10.74 14.50 -29.55
C ARG A 417 12.21 14.20 -29.88
N ARG A 418 13.08 14.17 -28.86
CA ARG A 418 14.52 13.87 -29.03
C ARG A 418 14.76 12.43 -29.48
N SER A 419 13.98 11.50 -28.96
CA SER A 419 14.09 10.08 -29.32
C SER A 419 13.77 9.80 -30.79
N CYS A 420 12.90 10.62 -31.40
CA CYS A 420 12.62 10.56 -32.83
C CYS A 420 13.72 11.23 -33.69
N LEU A 421 14.48 12.18 -33.13
CA LEU A 421 15.54 12.92 -33.85
C LEU A 421 16.87 12.18 -33.86
N ASP A 422 17.20 11.44 -32.80
CA ASP A 422 18.41 10.60 -32.69
C ASP A 422 18.39 9.36 -33.61
N GLN A 423 17.40 9.24 -34.50
CA GLN A 423 17.34 8.22 -35.56
C GLN A 423 18.14 8.61 -36.81
N PHE A 424 18.69 9.83 -36.88
CA PHE A 424 19.46 10.36 -38.00
C PHE A 424 20.91 10.69 -37.64
#